data_AF-A0A533XIW6-F1
#
_entry.id   AF-A0A533XIW6-F1
#
_cell.length_a   1.000
_cell.length_b   1.000
_cell.length_c   1.000
_cell.angle_alpha   90.00
_cell.angle_beta   90.00
_cell.angle_gamma   90.00
#
_symmetry.space_group_name_H-M   'P 1'
#
loop_
_entity.id
_entity.type
_entity.pdbx_description
1 polymer ?
#
loop_
_entity_poly.entity_id
_entity_poly.type
_entity_poly.pdbx_seq_one_letter_code
_entity_poly.pdbx_strand_id
1 'polypeptide(L)'
;MGGQAPGDQLFKDPVFQHSFNKVGTVEVGMVELDRLVVYQKHIDLAHVQRLKQKLGPSPSEEEIFKLCLPFEHPQPLMRWMKPTSHTYVFISPSNDLRYLESTMLTSKNLIDFPPPGAICGVVGVVVGFGSNFFNVIHAEDRLVVHNGSHRAFTLRDLGITHAPCIIRHVTNREELRAVTSSDLRRNPDLYLKHPRPSILKDYFDPRLRKLIDVPRRLYQVTVKFDVESIDIPAM
;
A
#
# COMPACT_ATOMS: atom_id res chain seq x y z
N MET A 1 14.03 29.76 -10.31
CA MET A 1 14.40 28.36 -10.61
C MET A 1 13.10 27.59 -10.69
N GLY A 2 12.66 27.21 -11.89
CA GLY A 2 11.39 26.52 -12.10
C GLY A 2 11.46 25.11 -11.51
N GLY A 3 10.75 24.89 -10.39
CA GLY A 3 10.60 23.55 -9.82
C GLY A 3 9.80 22.68 -10.79
N GLN A 4 10.32 21.50 -11.12
CA GLN A 4 9.55 20.46 -11.80
C GLN A 4 8.27 20.19 -11.02
N ALA A 5 7.14 20.04 -11.72
CA ALA A 5 5.88 19.70 -11.09
C ALA A 5 6.05 18.38 -10.30
N PRO A 6 5.51 18.28 -9.07
CA PRO A 6 5.61 17.06 -8.24
C PRO A 6 5.18 15.78 -8.97
N GLY A 7 4.33 15.88 -9.99
CA GLY A 7 3.89 14.77 -10.85
C GLY A 7 5.01 14.12 -11.67
N ASP A 8 5.98 14.87 -12.18
CA ASP A 8 7.03 14.33 -13.08
C ASP A 8 8.03 13.43 -12.34
N GLN A 9 8.22 13.67 -11.04
CA GLN A 9 9.08 12.85 -10.19
C GLN A 9 8.43 11.51 -9.84
N LEU A 10 7.10 11.49 -9.69
CA LEU A 10 6.35 10.28 -9.35
C LEU A 10 6.50 9.18 -10.41
N PHE A 11 6.42 9.50 -11.71
CA PHE A 11 6.53 8.49 -12.76
C PHE A 11 7.95 7.92 -12.93
N LYS A 12 8.96 8.63 -12.42
CA LYS A 12 10.36 8.16 -12.39
C LYS A 12 10.68 7.33 -11.16
N ASP A 13 9.78 7.29 -10.18
CA ASP A 13 9.94 6.54 -8.95
C ASP A 13 9.92 5.02 -9.23
N PRO A 14 10.98 4.27 -8.89
CA PRO A 14 11.03 2.82 -9.10
C PRO A 14 9.89 2.06 -8.41
N VAL A 15 9.42 2.54 -7.25
CA VAL A 15 8.32 1.92 -6.50
C VAL A 15 7.01 2.11 -7.24
N PHE A 16 6.81 3.30 -7.83
CA PHE A 16 5.66 3.56 -8.71
C PHE A 16 5.70 2.62 -9.92
N GLN A 17 6.83 2.60 -10.64
CA GLN A 17 6.98 1.80 -11.86
C GLN A 17 6.72 0.31 -11.59
N HIS A 18 7.30 -0.24 -10.52
CA HIS A 18 7.08 -1.64 -10.14
C HIS A 18 5.61 -1.93 -9.79
N SER A 19 4.94 -1.00 -9.10
CA SER A 19 3.57 -1.20 -8.60
C SER A 19 2.49 -0.98 -9.65
N PHE A 20 2.71 -0.09 -10.63
CA PHE A 20 1.68 0.44 -11.52
C PHE A 20 1.86 0.13 -13.02
N ASN A 21 3.05 -0.26 -13.50
CA ASN A 21 3.30 -0.40 -14.95
C ASN A 21 2.84 -1.73 -15.58
N LYS A 22 2.27 -2.66 -14.83
CA LYS A 22 2.03 -4.05 -15.30
C LYS A 22 0.64 -4.29 -15.91
N VAL A 23 -0.41 -3.63 -15.41
CA VAL A 23 -1.80 -3.93 -15.78
C VAL A 23 -2.66 -2.67 -15.74
N GLY A 24 -3.39 -2.43 -16.83
CA GLY A 24 -4.26 -1.26 -16.99
C GLY A 24 -3.50 0.00 -17.38
N THR A 25 -4.23 1.09 -17.66
CA THR A 25 -3.64 2.42 -17.83
C THR A 25 -3.65 3.16 -16.49
N VAL A 26 -2.67 4.04 -16.29
CA VAL A 26 -2.50 4.75 -15.02
C VAL A 26 -2.32 6.23 -15.28
N GLU A 27 -3.08 7.04 -14.56
CA GLU A 27 -2.97 8.49 -14.54
C GLU A 27 -2.93 9.02 -13.10
N VAL A 28 -2.54 10.29 -12.94
CA VAL A 28 -2.64 11.01 -11.67
C VAL A 28 -3.70 12.08 -11.84
N GLY A 29 -4.67 12.10 -10.93
CA GLY A 29 -5.80 13.02 -11.01
C GLY A 29 -6.41 13.35 -9.66
N MET A 30 -7.29 14.34 -9.64
CA MET A 30 -8.07 14.72 -8.48
C MET A 30 -9.37 13.91 -8.43
N VAL A 31 -9.69 13.34 -7.28
CA VAL A 31 -10.94 12.58 -7.07
C VAL A 31 -11.80 13.20 -5.99
N GLU A 32 -13.12 13.26 -6.22
CA GLU A 32 -14.11 13.70 -5.22
C GLU A 32 -14.25 12.63 -4.13
N LEU A 33 -13.82 12.96 -2.91
CA LEU A 33 -13.71 12.01 -1.81
C LEU A 33 -15.05 11.35 -1.45
N ASP A 34 -16.13 12.12 -1.44
CA ASP A 34 -17.47 11.65 -1.03
C ASP A 34 -18.11 10.64 -2.00
N ARG A 35 -17.56 10.51 -3.22
CA ARG A 35 -18.04 9.54 -4.25
C ARG A 35 -17.23 8.26 -4.30
N LEU A 36 -16.09 8.21 -3.64
CA LEU A 36 -15.22 7.05 -3.68
C LEU A 36 -15.88 5.84 -3.03
N VAL A 37 -15.93 4.72 -3.76
CA VAL A 37 -16.38 3.44 -3.22
C VAL A 37 -15.31 2.87 -2.30
N VAL A 38 -15.71 2.35 -1.16
CA VAL A 38 -14.81 1.76 -0.16
C VAL A 38 -15.24 0.33 0.16
N TYR A 39 -14.27 -0.58 0.25
CA TYR A 39 -14.51 -1.96 0.71
C TYR A 39 -13.84 -2.26 2.06
N GLN A 40 -12.97 -1.38 2.53
CA GLN A 40 -12.41 -1.48 3.87
C GLN A 40 -13.53 -1.22 4.88
N LYS A 41 -13.68 -2.07 5.90
CA LYS A 41 -14.80 -1.98 6.85
C LYS A 41 -14.48 -1.16 8.11
N HIS A 42 -13.20 -0.86 8.33
CA HIS A 42 -12.70 -0.25 9.55
C HIS A 42 -11.69 0.85 9.23
N ILE A 43 -11.75 1.95 9.98
CA ILE A 43 -10.76 3.04 9.95
C ILE A 43 -10.15 3.15 11.35
N ASP A 44 -8.82 3.10 11.44
CA ASP A 44 -8.08 3.38 12.66
C ASP A 44 -8.11 4.89 12.92
N LEU A 45 -8.96 5.33 13.84
CA LEU A 45 -9.09 6.73 14.21
C LEU A 45 -7.85 7.28 14.93
N ALA A 46 -7.09 6.44 15.64
CA ALA A 46 -5.83 6.89 16.24
C ALA A 46 -4.78 7.19 15.14
N HIS A 47 -4.78 6.42 14.05
CA HIS A 47 -3.97 6.74 12.88
C HIS A 47 -4.42 8.03 12.21
N VAL A 48 -5.73 8.22 12.03
CA VAL A 48 -6.29 9.48 11.50
C VAL A 48 -5.83 10.67 12.34
N GLN A 49 -5.91 10.60 13.68
CA GLN A 49 -5.46 11.70 14.54
C GLN A 49 -3.97 12.02 14.36
N ARG A 50 -3.10 11.01 14.20
CA ARG A 50 -1.68 11.24 13.90
C ARG A 50 -1.48 11.95 12.55
N LEU A 51 -2.28 11.61 11.54
CA LEU A 51 -2.24 12.29 10.24
C LEU A 51 -2.72 13.74 10.35
N LYS A 52 -3.82 14.00 11.06
CA LYS A 52 -4.32 15.36 11.32
C LYS A 52 -3.30 16.21 12.07
N GLN A 53 -2.65 15.66 13.10
CA GLN A 53 -1.60 16.35 13.84
C GLN A 53 -0.41 16.73 12.95
N LYS A 54 -0.03 15.86 12.01
CA LYS A 54 1.06 16.13 11.06
C LYS A 54 0.68 17.21 10.03
N LEU A 55 -0.56 17.22 9.56
CA LEU A 55 -1.05 18.16 8.53
C LEU A 55 -1.46 19.53 9.09
N GLY A 56 -1.83 19.59 10.37
CA GLY A 56 -2.48 20.75 10.94
C GLY A 56 -3.92 20.94 10.44
N PRO A 57 -4.58 22.04 10.84
CA PRO A 57 -6.01 22.30 10.55
C PRO A 57 -6.26 22.80 9.12
N SER A 58 -5.24 23.27 8.41
CA SER A 58 -5.36 23.86 7.07
C SER A 58 -4.12 23.53 6.24
N PRO A 59 -3.95 22.26 5.83
CA PRO A 59 -2.79 21.85 5.05
C PRO A 59 -2.79 22.52 3.67
N SER A 60 -1.60 22.90 3.22
CA SER A 60 -1.35 23.36 1.86
C SER A 60 -1.57 22.23 0.83
N GLU A 61 -1.74 22.61 -0.44
CA GLU A 61 -1.85 21.65 -1.55
C GLU A 61 -0.63 20.72 -1.65
N GLU A 62 0.56 21.23 -1.36
CA GLU A 62 1.80 20.45 -1.35
C GLU A 62 1.79 19.40 -0.24
N GLU A 63 1.31 19.75 0.95
CA GLU A 63 1.17 18.80 2.08
C GLU A 63 0.12 17.73 1.78
N ILE A 64 -1.00 18.12 1.16
CA ILE A 64 -2.03 17.17 0.69
C ILE A 64 -1.42 16.22 -0.37
N PHE A 65 -0.67 16.75 -1.33
CA PHE A 65 -0.01 15.97 -2.35
C PHE A 65 0.99 14.97 -1.76
N LYS A 66 1.89 15.42 -0.87
CA LYS A 66 2.88 14.56 -0.20
C LYS A 66 2.22 13.49 0.68
N LEU A 67 1.09 13.80 1.32
CA LEU A 67 0.33 12.81 2.07
C LEU A 67 -0.24 11.73 1.15
N CYS A 68 -0.86 12.14 0.04
CA CYS A 68 -1.51 11.22 -0.89
C CYS A 68 -0.49 10.42 -1.71
N LEU A 69 0.59 11.04 -2.14
CA LEU A 69 1.56 10.48 -3.07
C LEU A 69 2.99 10.57 -2.49
N PRO A 70 3.30 9.83 -1.41
CA PRO A 70 4.58 9.93 -0.72
C PRO A 70 5.72 9.25 -1.49
N PHE A 71 6.38 9.97 -2.38
CA PHE A 71 7.54 9.48 -3.14
C PHE A 71 8.85 9.43 -2.32
N GLU A 72 8.84 9.95 -1.08
CA GLU A 72 9.95 9.79 -0.12
C GLU A 72 10.02 8.39 0.51
N HIS A 73 8.99 7.55 0.31
CA HIS A 73 8.89 6.19 0.87
C HIS A 73 9.23 6.11 2.36
N PRO A 74 8.46 6.79 3.24
CA PRO A 74 8.74 6.79 4.67
C PRO A 74 8.78 5.35 5.18
N GLN A 75 9.83 5.02 5.94
CA GLN A 75 9.99 3.71 6.56
C GLN A 75 9.57 3.80 8.04
N PRO A 76 8.40 3.26 8.41
CA PRO A 76 8.03 3.14 9.81
C PRO A 76 9.08 2.35 10.59
N LEU A 77 9.17 2.62 11.89
CA LEU A 77 10.03 1.84 12.78
C LEU A 77 9.75 0.35 12.59
N MET A 78 10.81 -0.42 12.41
CA MET A 78 10.78 -1.87 12.34
C MET A 78 11.88 -2.41 13.25
N ARG A 79 11.56 -3.49 13.96
CA ARG A 79 12.54 -4.31 14.66
C ARG A 79 12.53 -5.70 14.04
N TRP A 80 13.66 -6.38 14.07
CA TRP A 80 13.73 -7.77 13.64
C TRP A 80 14.55 -8.60 14.61
N MET A 81 14.34 -9.90 14.57
CA MET A 81 15.12 -10.89 15.31
C MET A 81 15.24 -12.19 14.51
N LYS A 82 16.25 -12.99 14.84
CA LYS A 82 16.48 -14.32 14.27
C LYS A 82 16.40 -15.37 15.39
N PRO A 83 15.20 -15.91 15.69
CA PRO A 83 15.05 -16.87 16.78
C PRO A 83 15.79 -18.20 16.54
N THR A 84 15.91 -18.63 15.28
CA THR A 84 16.61 -19.87 14.87
C THR A 84 17.44 -19.61 13.61
N SER A 85 18.26 -20.58 13.19
CA SER A 85 19.07 -20.47 11.95
C SER A 85 18.24 -20.14 10.69
N HIS A 86 16.98 -20.58 10.64
CA HIS A 86 16.10 -20.49 9.47
C HIS A 86 14.81 -19.69 9.70
N THR A 87 14.70 -18.97 10.83
CA THR A 87 13.52 -18.15 11.14
C THR A 87 13.94 -16.72 11.39
N TYR A 88 13.29 -15.79 10.69
CA TYR A 88 13.45 -14.35 10.86
C TYR A 88 12.08 -13.74 11.15
N VAL A 89 12.01 -12.87 12.15
CA VAL A 89 10.78 -12.22 12.58
C VAL A 89 10.95 -10.72 12.50
N PHE A 90 10.06 -10.04 11.79
CA PHE A 90 9.99 -8.59 11.63
C PHE A 90 8.74 -8.07 12.32
N ILE A 91 8.86 -7.00 13.10
CA ILE A 91 7.78 -6.42 13.89
C ILE A 91 7.75 -4.90 13.69
N SER A 92 6.56 -4.36 13.42
CA SER A 92 6.34 -2.92 13.27
C SER A 92 5.01 -2.49 13.91
N PRO A 93 4.90 -1.26 14.44
CA PRO A 93 3.61 -0.66 14.76
C PRO A 93 2.79 -0.28 13.51
N SER A 94 3.37 -0.31 12.31
CA SER A 94 2.64 -0.11 11.06
C SER A 94 1.99 -1.41 10.60
N ASN A 95 0.72 -1.34 10.22
CA ASN A 95 -0.02 -2.45 9.60
C ASN A 95 0.35 -2.66 8.11
N ASP A 96 1.26 -1.84 7.58
CA ASP A 96 1.73 -1.91 6.20
C ASP A 96 2.95 -2.84 6.03
N LEU A 97 3.51 -3.35 7.13
CA LEU A 97 4.63 -4.31 7.11
C LEU A 97 4.18 -5.62 6.44
N ARG A 98 4.90 -6.06 5.41
CA ARG A 98 4.51 -7.22 4.59
C ARG A 98 5.71 -7.86 3.91
N TYR A 99 5.51 -9.10 3.46
CA TYR A 99 6.35 -9.69 2.42
C TYR A 99 6.11 -8.93 1.11
N LEU A 100 7.20 -8.59 0.42
CA LEU A 100 7.16 -7.89 -0.86
C LEU A 100 7.43 -8.88 -2.00
N GLU A 101 8.56 -9.57 -1.98
CA GLU A 101 8.94 -10.54 -3.01
C GLU A 101 10.08 -11.45 -2.53
N SER A 102 10.34 -12.52 -3.28
CA SER A 102 11.51 -13.37 -3.19
C SER A 102 12.27 -13.28 -4.50
N THR A 103 13.57 -13.05 -4.46
CA THR A 103 14.36 -12.79 -5.66
C THR A 103 15.75 -13.41 -5.57
N MET A 104 16.41 -13.57 -6.71
CA MET A 104 17.81 -14.01 -6.77
C MET A 104 18.71 -12.79 -6.78
N LEU A 105 19.63 -12.73 -5.81
CA LEU A 105 20.65 -11.69 -5.70
C LEU A 105 22.03 -12.29 -5.96
N THR A 106 22.97 -11.41 -6.25
CA THR A 106 24.39 -11.75 -6.40
C THR A 106 25.19 -11.27 -5.20
N SER A 107 26.41 -11.77 -5.04
CA SER A 107 27.33 -11.30 -3.98
C SER A 107 27.57 -9.78 -4.01
N LYS A 108 27.45 -9.15 -5.18
CA LYS A 108 27.59 -7.69 -5.35
C LYS A 108 26.49 -6.88 -4.65
N ASN A 109 25.37 -7.51 -4.31
CA ASN A 109 24.26 -6.86 -3.61
C ASN A 109 24.43 -6.87 -2.09
N LEU A 110 25.45 -7.56 -1.57
CA LEU A 110 25.73 -7.64 -0.15
C LEU A 110 26.76 -6.58 0.25
N ILE A 111 26.42 -5.76 1.23
CA ILE A 111 27.28 -4.74 1.82
C ILE A 111 27.59 -5.19 3.25
N ASP A 112 28.85 -5.04 3.68
CA ASP A 112 29.32 -5.39 5.03
C ASP A 112 29.00 -6.83 5.49
N PHE A 113 28.91 -7.75 4.53
CA PHE A 113 28.67 -9.17 4.79
C PHE A 113 29.97 -9.97 4.56
N PRO A 114 30.62 -10.49 5.61
CA PRO A 114 31.77 -11.38 5.43
C PRO A 114 31.26 -12.76 4.94
N PRO A 115 31.54 -13.16 3.69
CA PRO A 115 30.99 -14.39 3.16
C PRO A 115 31.68 -15.62 3.79
N PRO A 116 30.93 -16.69 4.11
CA PRO A 116 31.53 -17.92 4.66
C PRO A 116 32.27 -18.76 3.61
N GLY A 117 32.18 -18.40 2.33
CA GLY A 117 32.80 -19.11 1.21
C GLY A 117 32.54 -18.42 -0.13
N ALA A 118 32.86 -19.09 -1.24
CA ALA A 118 32.59 -18.58 -2.58
C ALA A 118 31.08 -18.58 -2.87
N ILE A 119 30.45 -17.41 -2.88
CA ILE A 119 29.01 -17.26 -3.11
C ILE A 119 28.69 -17.48 -4.59
N CYS A 120 27.84 -18.46 -4.89
CA CYS A 120 27.27 -18.68 -6.23
C CYS A 120 25.91 -18.00 -6.44
N GLY A 121 25.18 -17.71 -5.37
CA GLY A 121 23.87 -17.06 -5.42
C GLY A 121 23.34 -16.75 -4.02
N VAL A 122 22.39 -15.82 -3.94
CA VAL A 122 21.73 -15.43 -2.70
C VAL A 122 20.23 -15.40 -2.93
N VAL A 123 19.49 -16.19 -2.15
CA VAL A 123 18.02 -16.10 -2.13
C VAL A 123 17.62 -14.93 -1.22
N GLY A 124 17.16 -13.84 -1.82
CA GLY A 124 16.65 -12.68 -1.10
C GLY A 124 15.17 -12.83 -0.79
N VAL A 125 14.79 -12.73 0.48
CA VAL A 125 13.38 -12.61 0.90
C VAL A 125 13.16 -11.18 1.38
N VAL A 126 12.39 -10.41 0.60
CA VAL A 126 12.21 -8.98 0.83
C VAL A 126 10.99 -8.74 1.71
N VAL A 127 11.24 -8.18 2.90
CA VAL A 127 10.21 -7.75 3.85
C VAL A 127 10.32 -6.24 3.99
N GLY A 128 9.19 -5.55 3.91
CA GLY A 128 9.17 -4.10 3.96
C GLY A 128 7.77 -3.53 4.03
N PHE A 129 7.61 -2.34 3.50
CA PHE A 129 6.36 -1.58 3.48
C PHE A 129 5.89 -1.43 2.04
N GLY A 130 4.57 -1.32 1.84
CA GLY A 130 4.02 -1.11 0.50
C GLY A 130 4.37 0.28 -0.04
N SER A 131 4.10 0.51 -1.33
CA SER A 131 4.28 1.82 -1.97
C SER A 131 3.50 2.95 -1.31
N ASN A 132 2.48 2.58 -0.53
CA ASN A 132 1.65 3.48 0.26
C ASN A 132 1.17 4.72 -0.51
N PHE A 133 0.96 4.64 -1.83
CA PHE A 133 0.30 5.70 -2.59
C PHE A 133 -1.22 5.63 -2.42
N PHE A 134 -1.88 6.79 -2.33
CA PHE A 134 -3.34 6.88 -2.41
C PHE A 134 -3.72 6.56 -3.85
N ASN A 135 -4.40 5.44 -4.05
CA ASN A 135 -4.78 4.98 -5.37
C ASN A 135 -6.16 4.36 -5.39
N VAL A 136 -6.82 4.57 -6.51
CA VAL A 136 -8.15 4.09 -6.82
C VAL A 136 -8.09 3.24 -8.08
N ILE A 137 -9.01 2.29 -8.17
CA ILE A 137 -9.24 1.52 -9.40
C ILE A 137 -10.51 2.05 -10.02
N HIS A 138 -10.41 2.53 -11.26
CA HIS A 138 -11.54 2.81 -12.11
C HIS A 138 -11.95 1.53 -12.84
N ALA A 139 -13.07 0.95 -12.43
CA ALA A 139 -13.62 -0.27 -13.02
C ALA A 139 -15.10 -0.06 -13.31
N GLU A 140 -15.52 -0.36 -14.54
CA GLU A 140 -16.88 -0.04 -15.01
C GLU A 140 -17.13 1.46 -14.80
N ASP A 141 -18.16 1.85 -14.05
CA ASP A 141 -18.51 3.26 -13.81
C ASP A 141 -18.12 3.75 -12.41
N ARG A 142 -17.16 3.09 -11.74
CA ARG A 142 -16.84 3.37 -10.34
C ARG A 142 -15.36 3.52 -10.05
N LEU A 143 -15.06 4.48 -9.17
CA LEU A 143 -13.77 4.65 -8.54
C LEU A 143 -13.79 3.98 -7.16
N VAL A 144 -13.01 2.90 -7.03
CA VAL A 144 -12.91 2.13 -5.80
C VAL A 144 -11.56 2.39 -5.13
N VAL A 145 -11.56 2.80 -3.86
CA VAL A 145 -10.32 2.98 -3.08
C VAL A 145 -9.62 1.65 -2.92
N HIS A 146 -8.45 1.52 -3.54
CA HIS A 146 -7.63 0.32 -3.43
C HIS A 146 -6.62 0.44 -2.28
N ASN A 147 -5.99 1.61 -2.15
CA ASN A 147 -5.17 1.95 -0.99
C ASN A 147 -5.38 3.41 -0.62
N GLY A 148 -5.25 3.74 0.68
CA GLY A 148 -5.32 5.11 1.19
C GLY A 148 -6.62 5.51 1.88
N SER A 149 -7.47 4.54 2.29
CA SER A 149 -8.73 4.81 3.01
C SER A 149 -8.57 5.75 4.23
N HIS A 150 -7.50 5.59 5.02
CA HIS A 150 -7.23 6.47 6.17
C HIS A 150 -6.86 7.90 5.78
N ARG A 151 -6.20 8.08 4.62
CA ARG A 151 -5.86 9.41 4.09
C ARG A 151 -7.09 10.08 3.52
N ALA A 152 -7.85 9.37 2.70
CA ALA A 152 -9.13 9.84 2.18
C ALA A 152 -10.07 10.24 3.34
N PHE A 153 -10.17 9.42 4.38
CA PHE A 153 -10.91 9.75 5.61
C PHE A 153 -10.35 11.01 6.27
N THR A 154 -9.04 11.07 6.53
CA THR A 154 -8.40 12.23 7.18
C THR A 154 -8.67 13.54 6.44
N LEU A 155 -8.48 13.55 5.13
CA LEU A 155 -8.68 14.73 4.29
C LEU A 155 -10.14 15.17 4.34
N ARG A 156 -11.07 14.22 4.20
CA ARG A 156 -12.50 14.49 4.28
C ARG A 156 -12.93 15.01 5.65
N ASP A 157 -12.34 14.49 6.73
CA ASP A 157 -12.54 14.93 8.12
C ASP A 157 -11.98 16.34 8.38
N LEU A 158 -11.00 16.79 7.59
CA LEU A 158 -10.49 18.16 7.57
C LEU A 158 -11.30 19.10 6.66
N GLY A 159 -12.39 18.62 6.05
CA GLY A 159 -13.25 19.40 5.15
C GLY A 159 -12.73 19.50 3.71
N ILE A 160 -11.67 18.77 3.36
CA ILE A 160 -11.16 18.70 1.99
C ILE A 160 -12.09 17.80 1.18
N THR A 161 -12.50 18.26 -0.01
CA THR A 161 -13.49 17.56 -0.85
C THR A 161 -12.85 16.75 -1.97
N HIS A 162 -11.66 17.15 -2.42
CA HIS A 162 -10.93 16.51 -3.50
C HIS A 162 -9.48 16.23 -3.09
N ALA A 163 -8.92 15.13 -3.56
CA ALA A 163 -7.55 14.76 -3.25
C ALA A 163 -6.84 14.19 -4.48
N PRO A 164 -5.51 14.44 -4.64
CA PRO A 164 -4.73 13.84 -5.70
C PRO A 164 -4.56 12.35 -5.42
N CYS A 165 -4.71 11.52 -6.45
CA CYS A 165 -4.50 10.08 -6.33
C CYS A 165 -4.01 9.49 -7.66
N ILE A 166 -3.50 8.27 -7.59
CA ILE A 166 -3.24 7.45 -8.77
C ILE A 166 -4.55 6.75 -9.16
N ILE A 167 -4.99 6.96 -10.39
CA ILE A 167 -6.17 6.30 -10.95
C ILE A 167 -5.68 5.20 -11.88
N ARG A 168 -6.01 3.95 -11.55
CA ARG A 168 -5.74 2.79 -12.40
C ARG A 168 -7.02 2.40 -13.12
N HIS A 169 -7.05 2.54 -14.44
CA HIS A 169 -8.17 2.09 -15.26
C HIS A 169 -7.98 0.63 -15.60
N VAL A 170 -9.01 -0.17 -15.31
CA VAL A 170 -9.11 -1.55 -15.76
C VAL A 170 -10.30 -1.69 -16.70
N THR A 171 -10.10 -2.42 -17.79
CA THR A 171 -11.09 -2.55 -18.86
C THR A 171 -12.00 -3.77 -18.68
N ASN A 172 -11.54 -4.75 -17.90
CA ASN A 172 -12.22 -6.02 -17.73
C ASN A 172 -11.98 -6.65 -16.35
N ARG A 173 -12.73 -7.72 -16.06
CA ARG A 173 -12.68 -8.40 -14.75
C ARG A 173 -11.38 -9.17 -14.52
N GLU A 174 -10.66 -9.59 -15.56
CA GLU A 174 -9.37 -10.24 -15.40
C GLU A 174 -8.29 -9.24 -14.96
N GLU A 175 -8.27 -8.05 -15.56
CA GLU A 175 -7.41 -6.96 -15.10
C GLU A 175 -7.74 -6.56 -13.65
N LEU A 176 -9.04 -6.41 -13.33
CA LEU A 176 -9.47 -6.13 -11.96
C LEU A 176 -8.98 -7.22 -10.97
N ARG A 177 -9.07 -8.50 -11.35
CA ARG A 177 -8.59 -9.63 -10.53
C ARG A 177 -7.07 -9.64 -10.37
N ALA A 178 -6.34 -9.23 -11.40
CA ALA A 178 -4.89 -9.16 -11.38
C ALA A 178 -4.37 -8.04 -10.44
N VAL A 179 -5.12 -6.95 -10.31
CA VAL A 179 -4.69 -5.78 -9.53
C VAL A 179 -5.29 -5.69 -8.13
N THR A 180 -6.18 -6.62 -7.74
CA THR A 180 -6.84 -6.64 -6.43
C THR A 180 -6.59 -7.96 -5.68
N SER A 181 -6.44 -7.90 -4.36
CA SER A 181 -6.20 -9.09 -3.51
C SER A 181 -7.14 -9.16 -2.30
N SER A 182 -8.27 -8.46 -2.35
CA SER A 182 -9.11 -8.17 -1.18
C SER A 182 -10.58 -8.58 -1.37
N ASP A 183 -11.46 -8.07 -0.49
CA ASP A 183 -12.91 -8.31 -0.58
C ASP A 183 -13.51 -7.85 -1.91
N LEU A 184 -12.91 -6.83 -2.54
CA LEU A 184 -13.26 -6.40 -3.90
C LEU A 184 -13.07 -7.51 -4.93
N ARG A 185 -12.01 -8.32 -4.82
CA ARG A 185 -11.78 -9.45 -5.73
C ARG A 185 -12.81 -10.56 -5.54
N ARG A 186 -13.20 -10.83 -4.29
CA ARG A 186 -14.15 -11.89 -3.95
C ARG A 186 -15.60 -11.53 -4.28
N ASN A 187 -15.96 -10.28 -4.01
CA ASN A 187 -17.33 -9.78 -4.09
C ASN A 187 -17.42 -8.51 -4.96
N PRO A 188 -16.94 -8.52 -6.21
CA PRO A 188 -16.80 -7.29 -6.99
C PRO A 188 -18.15 -6.62 -7.27
N ASP A 189 -19.22 -7.39 -7.49
CA ASP A 189 -20.54 -6.85 -7.83
C ASP A 189 -21.20 -6.12 -6.66
N LEU A 190 -20.82 -6.40 -5.41
CA LEU A 190 -21.24 -5.63 -4.24
C LEU A 190 -20.75 -4.17 -4.31
N TYR A 191 -19.58 -3.95 -4.91
CA TYR A 191 -18.94 -2.64 -4.98
C TYR A 191 -19.16 -1.97 -6.33
N LEU A 192 -19.26 -2.74 -7.42
CA LEU A 192 -19.35 -2.25 -8.79
C LEU A 192 -20.79 -2.10 -9.29
N LYS A 193 -21.69 -3.04 -8.93
CA LYS A 193 -23.06 -3.07 -9.46
C LYS A 193 -24.14 -2.71 -8.45
N HIS A 194 -23.90 -2.94 -7.16
CA HIS A 194 -24.90 -2.65 -6.13
C HIS A 194 -25.35 -1.18 -6.20
N PRO A 195 -26.66 -0.86 -6.23
CA PRO A 195 -27.15 0.50 -6.47
C PRO A 195 -26.69 1.52 -5.42
N ARG A 196 -26.39 1.05 -4.21
CA ARG A 196 -25.83 1.85 -3.13
C ARG A 196 -24.64 1.13 -2.50
N PRO A 197 -23.44 1.18 -3.10
CA PRO A 197 -22.27 0.58 -2.47
C PRO A 197 -21.91 1.39 -1.21
N SER A 198 -21.06 0.81 -0.37
CA SER A 198 -20.37 1.58 0.67
C SER A 198 -19.47 2.62 0.00
N ILE A 199 -19.63 3.88 0.37
CA ILE A 199 -18.83 5.00 -0.13
C ILE A 199 -18.16 5.71 1.04
N LEU A 200 -17.08 6.43 0.78
CA LEU A 200 -16.26 7.07 1.81
C LEU A 200 -17.10 7.94 2.76
N LYS A 201 -18.12 8.63 2.23
CA LYS A 201 -18.94 9.51 3.06
C LYS A 201 -19.72 8.79 4.16
N ASP A 202 -19.99 7.50 3.97
CA ASP A 202 -20.74 6.68 4.92
C ASP A 202 -20.01 6.49 6.25
N TYR A 203 -18.67 6.60 6.28
CA TYR A 203 -17.90 6.53 7.53
C TYR A 203 -18.23 7.65 8.55
N PHE A 204 -18.94 8.68 8.12
CA PHE A 204 -19.24 9.86 8.93
C PHE A 204 -20.74 9.96 9.25
N ASP A 205 -21.57 9.08 8.69
CA ASP A 205 -22.96 8.97 9.09
C ASP A 205 -23.02 8.19 10.43
N PRO A 206 -23.46 8.82 11.54
CA PRO A 206 -23.53 8.15 12.84
C PRO A 206 -24.48 6.94 12.85
N ARG A 207 -25.40 6.83 11.89
CA ARG A 207 -26.33 5.70 11.75
C ARG A 207 -25.68 4.48 11.09
N LEU A 208 -24.60 4.69 10.33
CA LEU A 208 -23.92 3.64 9.56
C LEU A 208 -22.60 3.17 10.20
N ARG A 209 -22.15 3.83 11.27
CA ARG A 209 -20.88 3.54 11.93
C ARG A 209 -21.03 3.18 13.40
N LYS A 210 -20.04 2.46 13.92
CA LYS A 210 -19.88 2.18 15.34
C LYS A 210 -18.44 2.48 15.75
N LEU A 211 -18.27 3.19 16.87
CA LEU A 211 -16.96 3.38 17.49
C LEU A 211 -16.69 2.20 18.43
N ILE A 212 -15.51 1.62 18.31
CA ILE A 212 -15.08 0.46 19.09
C ILE A 212 -13.65 0.71 19.53
N ASP A 213 -13.41 0.62 20.84
CA ASP A 213 -12.06 0.66 21.38
C ASP A 213 -11.35 -0.66 21.12
N VAL A 214 -10.18 -0.58 20.49
CA VAL A 214 -9.34 -1.72 20.17
C VAL A 214 -7.95 -1.52 20.77
N PRO A 215 -7.35 -2.55 21.40
CA PRO A 215 -5.99 -2.45 21.89
C PRO A 215 -5.03 -2.28 20.71
N ARG A 216 -3.97 -1.50 20.93
CA ARG A 216 -2.92 -1.28 19.93
C ARG A 216 -2.28 -2.61 19.56
N ARG A 217 -2.17 -2.86 18.25
CA ARG A 217 -1.53 -4.06 17.70
C ARG A 217 -0.17 -3.72 17.10
N LEU A 218 0.76 -4.65 17.22
CA LEU A 218 1.95 -4.71 16.38
C LEU A 218 1.70 -5.68 15.24
N TYR A 219 2.25 -5.39 14.08
CA TYR A 219 2.20 -6.28 12.93
C TYR A 219 3.50 -7.07 12.85
N GLN A 220 3.38 -8.38 12.59
CA GLN A 220 4.50 -9.30 12.54
C GLN A 220 4.53 -10.02 11.19
N VAL A 221 5.69 -10.05 10.55
CA VAL A 221 5.98 -10.91 9.40
C VAL A 221 7.04 -11.91 9.83
N THR A 222 6.74 -13.20 9.70
CA THR A 222 7.67 -14.28 10.03
C THR A 222 8.08 -14.99 8.75
N VAL A 223 9.38 -14.97 8.46
CA VAL A 223 9.98 -15.69 7.35
C VAL A 223 10.58 -16.97 7.89
N LYS A 224 10.14 -18.10 7.35
CA LYS A 224 10.71 -19.43 7.57
C LYS A 224 11.10 -20.01 6.22
N PHE A 225 12.27 -20.61 6.13
CA PHE A 225 12.70 -21.32 4.94
C PHE A 225 13.27 -22.68 5.31
N ASP A 226 13.31 -23.57 4.33
CA ASP A 226 13.89 -24.89 4.42
C ASP A 226 14.90 -25.06 3.28
N VAL A 227 15.93 -25.88 3.49
CA VAL A 227 17.00 -26.12 2.52
C VAL A 227 17.19 -27.62 2.40
N GLU A 228 16.90 -28.15 1.22
CA GLU A 228 17.10 -29.56 0.86
C GLU A 228 18.27 -29.68 -0.12
N SER A 229 19.04 -30.75 0.00
CA SER A 229 20.13 -31.09 -0.91
C SER A 229 19.92 -32.51 -1.42
N ILE A 230 19.88 -32.66 -2.74
CA ILE A 230 19.67 -33.93 -3.42
C ILE A 230 20.70 -34.03 -4.55
N ASP A 231 21.36 -35.17 -4.65
CA ASP A 231 22.23 -35.47 -5.78
C ASP A 231 21.37 -35.78 -7.01
N ILE A 232 21.55 -35.00 -8.07
CA ILE A 232 20.91 -35.23 -9.37
C ILE A 232 21.93 -35.85 -10.34
N PRO A 233 21.57 -36.90 -11.09
CA PRO A 233 22.46 -37.45 -12.11
C PRO A 233 22.85 -36.38 -13.14
N ALA A 234 24.11 -36.37 -13.55
CA ALA A 234 24.54 -35.57 -14.68
C ALA A 234 23.83 -36.06 -15.96
N MET A 235 23.22 -35.15 -16.71
CA MET A 235 22.74 -35.40 -18.07
C MET A 235 23.84 -35.11 -19.08
#